data_AF-A0A1B7W3B8-F1
#
_entry.id   AF-A0A1B7W3B8-F1
#
_cell.length_a   1.000
_cell.length_b   1.000
_cell.length_c   1.000
_cell.angle_alpha   90.00
_cell.angle_beta   90.00
_cell.angle_gamma   90.00
#
_symmetry.space_group_name_H-M   'P 1'
#
loop_
_entity.id
_entity.type
_entity.pdbx_description
1 polymer ?
#
loop_
_entity_poly.entity_id
_entity_poly.type
_entity_poly.pdbx_seq_one_letter_code
_entity_poly.pdbx_strand_id
1 'polypeptide(L)'
;MKHLFFTLICTTALLTIPQQLLLISPQPVTAQETTKKVLTSAQLQALAKSITVKVLTKNGSASGTLIAKNGNNYTILTNDHVINPGESYRIQAPDGKI
;
A
#
# COMPACT_ATOMS: atom_id res chain seq x y z
N MET A 1 2.96 18.72 -53.20
CA MET A 1 4.30 18.52 -52.59
C MET A 1 4.28 18.40 -51.07
N LYS A 2 3.38 19.07 -50.32
CA LYS A 2 3.37 19.04 -48.85
C LYS A 2 2.96 17.68 -48.22
N HIS A 3 2.08 16.91 -48.85
CA HIS A 3 1.68 15.58 -48.35
C HIS A 3 2.78 14.52 -48.48
N LEU A 4 3.65 14.64 -49.49
CA LEU A 4 4.77 13.71 -49.72
C LEU A 4 5.86 13.85 -48.64
N PHE A 5 6.06 15.07 -48.12
CA PHE A 5 6.95 15.33 -46.98
C PHE A 5 6.38 14.82 -45.66
N PHE A 6 5.06 14.89 -45.46
CA PHE A 6 4.42 14.42 -44.23
C PHE A 6 4.42 12.89 -44.11
N THR A 7 4.27 12.18 -45.23
CA THR A 7 4.38 10.71 -45.27
C THR A 7 5.82 10.21 -45.06
N LEU A 8 6.82 10.98 -45.51
CA LEU A 8 8.24 10.60 -45.36
C LEU A 8 8.73 10.69 -43.90
N ILE A 9 8.18 11.61 -43.11
CA ILE A 9 8.52 11.79 -41.69
C ILE A 9 7.93 10.67 -40.81
N CYS A 10 6.78 10.13 -41.18
CA CYS A 10 6.08 9.11 -40.39
C CYS A 10 6.74 7.71 -40.49
N THR A 11 7.35 7.39 -41.64
CA THR A 11 8.02 6.10 -41.85
C THR A 11 9.39 6.01 -41.19
N THR A 12 10.10 7.13 -41.00
CA THR A 12 11.42 7.13 -40.34
C THR A 12 11.34 7.10 -38.81
N ALA A 13 10.18 7.45 -38.22
CA ALA A 13 9.97 7.41 -36.78
C ALA A 13 9.73 5.99 -36.23
N LEU A 14 9.37 5.03 -37.09
CA LEU A 14 9.17 3.63 -36.69
C LEU A 14 10.48 2.80 -36.64
N LEU A 15 11.61 3.35 -37.10
CA LEU A 15 12.89 2.62 -37.22
C LEU A 15 13.92 2.93 -36.13
N THR A 16 13.58 3.74 -35.14
CA THR A 16 14.45 4.00 -33.97
C THR A 16 13.86 3.38 -32.72
N ILE A 17 13.61 2.08 -32.76
CA ILE A 17 13.43 1.28 -31.53
C ILE A 17 14.84 1.06 -30.98
N PRO A 18 15.17 1.44 -29.72
CA PRO A 18 16.42 1.01 -29.12
C PRO A 18 16.37 -0.52 -28.97
N GLN A 19 17.12 -1.24 -29.80
CA GLN A 19 17.39 -2.66 -29.60
C GLN A 19 18.30 -2.83 -28.39
N GLN A 20 17.75 -2.71 -27.19
CA GLN A 20 18.38 -3.19 -25.96
C GLN A 20 17.62 -4.41 -25.46
N LEU A 21 17.48 -5.43 -26.32
CA LEU A 21 17.22 -6.79 -25.89
C LEU A 21 18.14 -7.70 -26.68
N LEU A 22 19.25 -8.10 -26.05
CA LEU A 22 19.85 -9.46 -26.08
C LEU A 22 21.31 -9.40 -25.59
N LEU A 23 21.49 -9.03 -24.33
CA LEU A 23 22.59 -9.58 -23.52
C LEU A 23 21.96 -10.25 -22.31
N ILE A 24 21.16 -11.29 -22.56
CA ILE A 24 20.73 -12.22 -21.51
C ILE A 24 21.87 -13.21 -21.34
N SER A 25 22.92 -12.80 -20.62
CA SER A 25 23.83 -13.77 -20.03
C SER A 25 22.98 -14.56 -19.00
N PRO A 26 23.05 -15.91 -18.94
CA PRO A 26 22.37 -16.67 -17.91
C PRO A 26 23.00 -16.30 -16.57
N GLN A 27 22.44 -15.28 -15.91
CA GLN A 27 22.75 -15.05 -14.51
C GLN A 27 22.16 -16.23 -13.75
N PRO A 28 22.94 -16.92 -12.88
CA PRO A 28 22.37 -17.86 -11.95
C PRO A 28 21.35 -17.07 -11.11
N VAL A 29 20.07 -17.38 -11.29
CA VAL A 29 19.01 -16.88 -10.43
C VAL A 29 19.18 -17.62 -9.12
N THR A 30 20.04 -17.09 -8.25
CA THR A 30 20.08 -17.55 -6.86
C THR A 30 18.71 -17.22 -6.30
N ALA A 31 17.90 -18.23 -6.01
CA ALA A 31 16.69 -18.03 -5.22
C ALA A 31 17.12 -17.26 -3.97
N GLN A 32 16.68 -16.01 -3.84
CA GLN A 32 16.92 -15.27 -2.61
C GLN A 32 16.21 -16.06 -1.52
N GLU A 33 16.96 -16.66 -0.61
CA GLU A 33 16.39 -17.18 0.62
C GLU A 33 15.69 -16.00 1.29
N THR A 34 14.35 -16.01 1.22
CA THR A 34 13.53 -15.10 2.00
C THR A 34 13.79 -15.46 3.46
N THR A 35 14.83 -14.88 4.04
CA THR A 35 15.10 -14.97 5.47
C THR A 35 13.89 -14.38 6.16
N LYS A 36 12.97 -15.27 6.55
CA LYS A 36 11.72 -14.90 7.21
C LYS A 36 12.13 -14.26 8.52
N LYS A 37 12.12 -12.92 8.56
CA LYS A 37 12.48 -12.16 9.76
C LYS A 37 11.49 -12.53 10.86
N VAL A 38 11.91 -13.44 11.75
CA VAL A 38 11.11 -13.82 12.91
C VAL A 38 11.17 -12.68 13.91
N LEU A 39 10.03 -12.05 14.17
CA LEU A 39 9.91 -11.03 15.21
C LEU A 39 9.92 -11.72 16.57
N THR A 40 10.61 -11.12 17.55
CA THR A 40 10.42 -11.50 18.95
C THR A 40 8.99 -11.15 19.38
N SER A 41 8.49 -11.79 20.45
CA SER A 41 7.17 -11.48 21.00
C SER A 41 7.01 -9.98 21.33
N ALA A 42 8.06 -9.35 21.88
CA ALA A 42 8.06 -7.92 22.16
C ALA A 42 7.96 -7.07 20.89
N GLN A 43 8.69 -7.42 19.83
CA GLN A 43 8.61 -6.73 18.53
C GLN A 43 7.24 -6.90 17.88
N LEU A 44 6.66 -8.10 17.95
CA LEU A 44 5.32 -8.38 17.44
C LEU A 44 4.27 -7.58 18.22
N GLN A 45 4.38 -7.51 19.54
CA GLN A 45 3.48 -6.72 20.37
C GLN A 45 3.60 -5.22 20.07
N ALA A 46 4.82 -4.71 19.89
CA ALA A 46 5.04 -3.32 19.50
C ALA A 46 4.39 -3.01 18.13
N LEU A 47 4.58 -3.89 17.15
CA LEU A 47 3.93 -3.79 15.84
C LEU A 47 2.40 -3.81 15.97
N ALA A 48 1.83 -4.76 16.71
CA ALA A 48 0.39 -4.86 16.93
C ALA A 48 -0.17 -3.59 17.58
N LYS A 49 0.50 -3.04 18.60
CA LYS A 49 0.10 -1.77 19.24
C LYS A 49 0.15 -0.60 18.27
N SER A 50 1.13 -0.57 17.37
CA SER A 50 1.30 0.52 16.39
C SER A 50 0.19 0.58 15.33
N ILE A 51 -0.60 -0.49 15.17
CA ILE A 51 -1.70 -0.57 14.21
C ILE A 51 -3.07 -0.78 14.88
N THR A 52 -3.14 -0.86 16.22
CA THR A 52 -4.41 -1.05 16.93
C THR A 52 -4.99 0.30 17.32
N VAL A 53 -6.25 0.56 16.95
CA VAL A 53 -6.99 1.75 17.39
C VAL A 53 -7.99 1.39 18.49
N LYS A 54 -8.32 2.36 19.34
CA LYS A 54 -9.45 2.24 20.27
C LYS A 54 -10.67 2.94 19.68
N VAL A 55 -11.76 2.20 19.55
CA VAL A 55 -13.05 2.69 19.10
C VAL A 55 -13.87 3.02 20.34
N LEU A 56 -14.16 4.29 20.58
CA LEU A 56 -15.00 4.74 21.68
C LEU A 56 -16.44 4.83 21.18
N THR A 57 -17.34 4.06 21.80
CA THR A 57 -18.77 4.03 21.50
C THR A 57 -19.54 4.71 22.63
N LYS A 58 -20.84 4.94 22.44
CA LYS A 58 -21.70 5.55 23.46
C LYS A 58 -21.68 4.81 24.79
N ASN A 59 -21.64 3.48 24.74
CA ASN A 59 -21.81 2.61 25.92
C ASN A 59 -20.53 1.83 26.27
N GLY A 60 -19.38 2.16 25.68
CA GLY A 60 -18.14 1.45 25.97
C GLY A 60 -17.00 1.72 25.00
N SER A 61 -16.14 0.72 24.85
CA SER A 61 -14.99 0.76 23.95
C SER A 61 -14.75 -0.58 23.27
N ALA A 62 -14.31 -0.51 22.03
CA ALA A 62 -13.90 -1.65 21.23
C ALA A 62 -12.54 -1.39 20.59
N SER A 63 -12.08 -2.32 19.76
CA SER A 63 -10.82 -2.20 19.03
C SER A 63 -11.06 -2.18 17.52
N GLY A 64 -10.07 -1.67 16.81
CA GLY A 64 -9.97 -1.79 15.36
C GLY A 64 -8.52 -1.88 14.92
N THR A 65 -8.31 -2.18 13.65
CA THR A 65 -6.98 -2.23 13.02
C THR A 65 -6.85 -1.12 11.99
N LEU A 66 -5.83 -0.29 12.13
CA LEU A 66 -5.44 0.70 11.14
C LEU A 66 -4.86 -0.01 9.91
N ILE A 67 -5.57 0.04 8.78
CA ILE A 67 -5.16 -0.61 7.53
C ILE A 67 -4.64 0.38 6.48
N ALA A 68 -4.96 1.68 6.62
CA ALA A 68 -4.35 2.74 5.82
C ALA A 68 -4.38 4.09 6.55
N LYS A 69 -3.39 4.94 6.27
CA LYS A 69 -3.32 6.32 6.72
C LYS A 69 -2.85 7.22 5.57
N ASN A 70 -3.65 8.21 5.20
CA ASN A 70 -3.31 9.23 4.21
C ASN A 70 -3.50 10.62 4.82
N GLY A 71 -2.40 11.22 5.28
CA GLY A 71 -2.43 12.47 6.03
C GLY A 71 -3.23 12.33 7.33
N ASN A 72 -4.38 13.00 7.39
CA ASN A 72 -5.32 12.95 8.51
C ASN A 72 -6.51 11.99 8.27
N ASN A 73 -6.53 11.27 7.15
CA ASN A 73 -7.55 10.26 6.87
C ASN A 73 -7.05 8.88 7.29
N TYR A 74 -7.84 8.19 8.11
CA TYR A 74 -7.52 6.87 8.65
C TYR A 74 -8.55 5.87 8.15
N THR A 75 -8.10 4.73 7.63
CA THR A 75 -8.97 3.60 7.28
C THR A 75 -8.80 2.52 8.33
N ILE A 76 -9.90 2.15 8.97
CA ILE A 76 -9.92 1.23 10.11
C ILE A 76 -10.81 0.05 9.78
N LEU A 77 -10.32 -1.15 10.03
CA LEU A 77 -11.09 -2.38 10.04
C LEU A 77 -11.59 -2.66 11.47
N THR A 78 -12.88 -2.92 11.64
CA THR A 78 -13.48 -3.38 12.90
C THR A 78 -14.63 -4.34 12.60
N ASN A 79 -15.23 -4.93 13.64
CA ASN A 79 -16.39 -5.79 13.46
C ASN A 79 -17.65 -4.96 13.21
N ASP A 80 -18.58 -5.51 12.44
CA ASP A 80 -19.88 -4.90 12.16
C ASP A 80 -20.62 -4.52 13.46
N HIS A 81 -20.67 -5.43 14.45
CA HIS A 81 -21.36 -5.20 15.73
C HIS A 81 -20.78 -4.04 16.58
N VAL A 82 -19.61 -3.50 16.23
CA VAL A 82 -19.02 -2.35 16.92
C VAL A 82 -19.67 -1.04 16.46
N ILE A 83 -20.18 -1.00 15.22
CA ILE A 83 -20.71 0.20 14.58
C ILE A 83 -22.22 0.04 14.37
N ASN A 84 -22.99 0.79 15.15
CA ASN A 84 -24.41 0.99 14.99
C ASN A 84 -24.69 2.23 14.11
N PRO A 85 -25.50 2.10 13.05
CA PRO A 85 -25.92 3.24 12.26
C PRO A 85 -26.59 4.32 13.12
N GLY A 86 -26.20 5.58 12.92
CA GLY A 86 -26.81 6.74 13.59
C GLY A 86 -26.24 7.09 14.97
N GLU A 87 -25.28 6.33 15.49
CA GLU A 87 -24.55 6.74 16.70
C GLU A 87 -23.23 7.44 16.36
N SER A 88 -22.74 8.25 17.31
CA SER A 88 -21.44 8.90 17.22
C SER A 88 -20.33 8.00 17.75
N TYR A 89 -19.19 8.02 17.07
CA TYR A 89 -17.98 7.29 17.43
C TYR A 89 -16.78 8.23 17.53
N ARG A 90 -15.83 7.91 18.41
CA ARG A 90 -14.52 8.58 18.45
C ARG A 90 -13.43 7.53 18.31
N ILE A 91 -12.38 7.83 17.55
CA ILE A 91 -11.32 6.88 17.27
C ILE A 91 -10.02 7.40 17.86
N GLN A 92 -9.52 6.75 18.90
CA GLN A 92 -8.18 7.06 19.41
C GLN A 92 -7.16 6.23 18.62
N ALA A 93 -6.38 6.91 17.78
CA ALA A 93 -5.31 6.30 17.00
C ALA A 93 -4.00 6.17 17.80
N PRO A 94 -3.05 5.30 17.38
CA PRO A 94 -1.75 5.14 18.03
C PRO A 94 -0.91 6.41 18.14
N ASP A 95 -1.13 7.38 17.24
CA ASP A 95 -0.47 8.69 17.26
C ASP A 95 -1.12 9.69 18.23
N GLY A 96 -2.12 9.25 18.99
CA GLY A 96 -2.78 10.03 20.02
C GLY A 96 -3.91 10.94 19.53
N LYS A 97 -4.17 11.02 18.22
CA LYS A 97 -5.31 11.78 17.69
C LYS A 97 -6.63 11.08 17.99
N ILE A 98 -7.70 11.89 18.19
CA ILE A 98 -9.08 11.44 18.45
C ILE A 98 -10.05 12.07 17.46
#